data_AF-A0AAW1UCC1-F1
#
_entry.id   AF-A0AAW1UCC1-F1
#
_cell.length_a   1.000
_cell.length_b   1.000
_cell.length_c   1.000
_cell.angle_alpha   90.00
_cell.angle_beta   90.00
_cell.angle_gamma   90.00
#
_symmetry.space_group_name_H-M   'P 1'
#
loop_
_entity.id
_entity.type
_entity.pdbx_description
1 polymer ?
#
loop_
_entity_poly.entity_id
_entity_poly.type
_entity_poly.pdbx_seq_one_letter_code
_entity_poly.pdbx_strand_id
1 'polypeptide(L)'
;MEEFHMEIGEDDIPFLRLGDYTLRLDLEELDEEYKKKASTDLRETPENVETALKTIRQMINDEPGLNLPIEDDEFLIKFLRPCKFFPHSAFRLMKKFYMFKANHPAYSENLYPSPLRHVFDHEVFVFLPTRTPEGSRIMIVNAGTKWNPKEVTLDDLFRAVMLSIELAMIEPKTQVGGVHVILNLKGLSLSHVYLFSPSIAKMMVDWVQLAIYMDT
;
A
#
# COMPACT_ATOMS: atom_id res chain seq x y z
N MET A 1 29.92 -3.09 1.36
CA MET A 1 28.49 -3.43 1.28
C MET A 1 28.42 -4.71 0.50
N GLU A 2 27.75 -5.74 1.00
CA GLU A 2 27.38 -6.87 0.13
C GLU A 2 26.49 -6.32 -0.99
N GLU A 3 26.81 -6.65 -2.24
CA GLU A 3 25.92 -6.35 -3.35
C GLU A 3 24.70 -7.29 -3.24
N PHE A 4 23.54 -6.71 -2.97
CA PHE A 4 22.28 -7.45 -3.04
C PHE A 4 21.92 -7.64 -4.51
N HIS A 5 21.91 -8.89 -4.98
CA HIS A 5 21.49 -9.22 -6.33
C HIS A 5 20.02 -9.63 -6.33
N MET A 6 19.27 -9.11 -7.29
CA MET A 6 17.91 -9.56 -7.56
C MET A 6 17.97 -10.91 -8.25
N GLU A 7 17.26 -11.89 -7.69
CA GLU A 7 17.08 -13.22 -8.23
C GLU A 7 15.66 -13.33 -8.83
N ILE A 8 15.44 -14.25 -9.77
CA ILE A 8 14.12 -14.54 -10.33
C ILE A 8 13.67 -15.90 -9.82
N GLY A 9 12.49 -15.96 -9.21
CA GLY A 9 11.88 -17.20 -8.72
C GLY A 9 11.41 -18.12 -9.85
N GLU A 10 11.07 -19.37 -9.51
CA GLU A 10 10.50 -20.34 -10.48
C GLU A 10 9.13 -19.91 -11.04
N ASP A 11 8.47 -18.98 -10.36
CA ASP A 11 7.20 -18.34 -10.68
C ASP A 11 7.37 -17.02 -11.46
N ASP A 12 8.58 -16.74 -11.94
CA ASP A 12 8.97 -15.49 -12.61
C ASP A 12 8.82 -14.23 -11.74
N ILE A 13 8.63 -14.38 -10.42
CA ILE A 13 8.53 -13.26 -9.48
C ILE A 13 9.95 -12.92 -8.98
N PRO A 14 10.42 -11.67 -9.17
CA PRO A 14 11.72 -11.24 -8.66
C PRO A 14 11.73 -11.20 -7.14
N PHE A 15 12.86 -11.60 -6.54
CA PHE A 15 13.08 -11.54 -5.10
C PHE A 15 14.49 -11.09 -4.74
N LEU A 16 14.64 -10.66 -3.50
CA LEU A 16 15.92 -10.30 -2.88
C LEU A 16 16.18 -11.25 -1.70
N ARG A 17 17.36 -11.85 -1.68
CA ARG A 17 17.82 -12.68 -0.55
C ARG A 17 18.58 -11.81 0.45
N LEU A 18 18.12 -11.81 1.69
CA LEU A 18 18.66 -11.04 2.81
C LEU A 18 19.06 -12.01 3.92
N GLY A 19 20.23 -12.64 3.79
CA GLY A 19 20.63 -13.75 4.66
C GLY A 19 19.69 -14.95 4.49
N ASP A 20 19.07 -15.39 5.58
CA ASP A 20 18.08 -16.47 5.58
C ASP A 20 16.66 -16.02 5.17
N TYR A 21 16.47 -14.71 4.92
CA TYR A 21 15.18 -14.13 4.61
C TYR A 21 15.04 -13.81 3.13
N THR A 22 13.80 -13.82 2.63
CA THR A 22 13.46 -13.46 1.25
C THR A 22 12.50 -12.29 1.24
N LEU A 23 12.84 -11.22 0.53
CA LEU A 23 11.93 -10.12 0.22
C LEU A 23 11.42 -10.27 -1.21
N ARG A 24 10.13 -10.52 -1.36
CA ARG A 24 9.42 -10.64 -2.64
C ARG A 24 8.02 -10.06 -2.55
N LEU A 25 7.38 -9.90 -3.71
CA LEU A 25 5.93 -9.65 -3.77
C LEU A 25 5.21 -10.98 -3.61
N ASP A 26 4.20 -11.01 -2.74
CA ASP A 26 3.36 -12.18 -2.51
C ASP A 26 2.10 -12.06 -3.40
N LEU A 27 2.20 -12.56 -4.64
CA LEU A 27 1.13 -12.49 -5.65
C LEU A 27 0.29 -13.77 -5.74
N GLU A 28 0.64 -14.78 -4.95
CA GLU A 28 -0.05 -16.06 -4.92
C GLU A 28 -1.43 -15.96 -4.26
N GLU A 29 -2.28 -16.93 -4.54
CA GLU A 29 -3.54 -17.08 -3.82
C GLU A 29 -3.33 -17.22 -2.31
N LEU A 30 -4.36 -16.82 -1.56
CA LEU A 30 -4.35 -16.95 -0.10
C LEU A 30 -4.26 -18.43 0.30
N ASP A 31 -3.34 -18.72 1.21
CA ASP A 31 -3.32 -20.00 1.93
C ASP A 31 -4.51 -20.12 2.88
N GLU A 32 -4.69 -21.31 3.47
CA GLU A 32 -5.83 -21.61 4.33
C GLU A 32 -5.88 -20.77 5.61
N GLU A 33 -4.72 -20.33 6.12
CA GLU A 33 -4.66 -19.46 7.28
C GLU A 33 -5.22 -18.07 6.95
N TYR A 34 -4.76 -17.48 5.84
CA TYR A 34 -5.26 -16.18 5.40
C TYR A 34 -6.70 -16.24 4.90
N LYS A 35 -7.16 -17.32 4.25
CA LYS A 35 -8.58 -17.51 3.90
C LYS A 35 -9.47 -17.51 5.14
N LYS A 36 -9.06 -18.23 6.18
CA LYS A 36 -9.78 -18.25 7.46
C LYS A 36 -9.80 -16.87 8.12
N LYS A 37 -8.67 -16.17 8.09
CA LYS A 37 -8.56 -14.79 8.60
C LYS A 37 -9.48 -13.85 7.83
N ALA A 38 -9.47 -13.89 6.50
CA ALA A 38 -10.32 -13.07 5.64
C ALA A 38 -11.83 -13.33 5.92
N SER A 39 -12.20 -14.60 6.06
CA SER A 39 -13.58 -14.97 6.40
C SER A 39 -14.00 -14.44 7.78
N THR A 40 -13.13 -14.55 8.78
CA THR A 40 -13.43 -14.16 10.18
C THR A 40 -13.39 -12.64 10.38
N ASP A 41 -12.32 -11.99 9.93
CA ASP A 41 -12.03 -10.58 10.23
C ASP A 41 -12.68 -9.63 9.21
N LEU A 42 -12.77 -10.07 7.95
CA LEU A 42 -13.24 -9.25 6.83
C LEU A 42 -14.61 -9.68 6.30
N ARG A 43 -15.20 -10.74 6.84
CA ARG A 43 -16.47 -11.31 6.36
C ARG A 43 -16.41 -11.76 4.90
N GLU A 44 -15.24 -12.20 4.44
CA GLU A 44 -15.04 -12.75 3.10
C GLU A 44 -15.66 -14.16 3.02
N THR A 45 -16.98 -14.21 2.84
CA THR A 45 -17.74 -15.45 2.58
C THR A 45 -18.24 -15.42 1.13
N PRO A 46 -18.50 -16.59 0.49
CA PRO A 46 -19.00 -16.64 -0.88
C PRO A 46 -20.23 -15.73 -1.12
N GLU A 47 -21.16 -15.70 -0.17
CA GLU A 47 -22.39 -14.92 -0.27
C GLU A 47 -22.13 -13.40 -0.19
N ASN A 48 -21.24 -12.98 0.71
CA ASN A 48 -20.87 -11.57 0.84
C ASN A 48 -20.05 -11.10 -0.37
N VAL A 49 -19.14 -11.94 -0.88
CA VAL A 49 -18.36 -11.66 -2.09
C VAL A 49 -19.30 -11.46 -3.28
N GLU A 50 -20.20 -12.39 -3.55
CA GLU A 50 -21.17 -12.30 -4.66
C GLU A 50 -22.04 -11.04 -4.55
N THR A 51 -22.61 -10.81 -3.37
CA THR A 51 -23.50 -9.67 -3.12
C THR A 51 -22.76 -8.34 -3.26
N ALA A 52 -21.56 -8.24 -2.71
CA ALA A 52 -20.78 -7.01 -2.71
C ALA A 52 -20.25 -6.68 -4.11
N LEU A 53 -19.76 -7.67 -4.86
CA LEU A 53 -19.33 -7.50 -6.25
C LEU A 53 -20.48 -7.04 -7.14
N LYS A 54 -21.65 -7.68 -7.05
CA LYS A 54 -22.84 -7.24 -7.79
C LYS A 54 -23.21 -5.79 -7.47
N THR A 55 -23.21 -5.44 -6.19
CA THR A 55 -23.61 -4.10 -5.74
C THR A 55 -22.59 -3.04 -6.17
N ILE A 56 -21.30 -3.27 -5.96
CA ILE A 56 -20.27 -2.27 -6.30
C ILE A 56 -20.19 -2.05 -7.82
N ARG A 57 -20.35 -3.09 -8.64
CA ARG A 57 -20.44 -2.95 -10.11
C ARG A 57 -21.61 -2.07 -10.52
N GLN A 58 -22.79 -2.28 -9.93
CA GLN A 58 -23.95 -1.42 -10.17
C GLN A 58 -23.66 0.04 -9.81
N MET A 59 -23.07 0.28 -8.63
CA MET A 59 -22.72 1.64 -8.18
C MET A 59 -21.70 2.34 -9.08
N ILE A 60 -20.72 1.60 -9.63
CA ILE A 60 -19.74 2.16 -10.57
C ILE A 60 -20.42 2.49 -11.91
N ASN A 61 -21.28 1.61 -12.42
CA ASN A 61 -22.02 1.85 -13.67
C ASN A 61 -22.98 3.06 -13.57
N ASP A 62 -23.55 3.29 -12.39
CA ASP A 62 -24.45 4.42 -12.15
C ASP A 62 -23.69 5.76 -11.94
N GLU A 63 -22.36 5.74 -11.81
CA GLU A 63 -21.53 6.92 -11.60
C GLU A 63 -20.83 7.35 -12.90
N PRO A 64 -21.24 8.48 -13.52
CA PRO A 64 -20.62 8.94 -14.75
C PRO A 64 -19.17 9.41 -14.50
N GLY A 65 -18.28 9.07 -15.43
CA GLY A 65 -16.89 9.55 -15.44
C GLY A 65 -15.88 8.64 -14.73
N LEU A 66 -16.31 7.50 -14.17
CA LEU A 66 -15.39 6.45 -13.70
C LEU A 66 -15.07 5.48 -14.84
N ASN A 67 -13.81 5.43 -15.24
CA ASN A 67 -13.30 4.43 -16.19
C ASN A 67 -12.41 3.43 -15.42
N LEU A 68 -13.05 2.38 -14.88
CA LEU A 68 -12.42 1.37 -14.04
C LEU A 68 -12.67 -0.02 -14.62
N PRO A 69 -11.79 -1.01 -14.36
CA PRO A 69 -12.01 -2.39 -14.81
C PRO A 69 -13.07 -3.07 -13.94
N ILE A 70 -14.35 -2.80 -14.22
CA ILE A 70 -15.50 -3.29 -13.44
C ILE A 70 -15.72 -4.81 -13.51
N GLU A 71 -15.21 -5.45 -14.57
CA GLU A 71 -15.32 -6.90 -14.78
C GLU A 71 -14.17 -7.68 -14.14
N ASP A 72 -13.21 -6.99 -13.52
CA ASP A 72 -12.08 -7.61 -12.83
C ASP A 72 -12.38 -7.71 -11.33
N ASP A 73 -12.70 -8.93 -10.89
CA ASP A 73 -13.07 -9.23 -9.50
C ASP A 73 -11.92 -8.94 -8.54
N GLU A 74 -10.68 -9.23 -8.91
CA GLU A 74 -9.50 -8.98 -8.08
C GLU A 74 -9.30 -7.48 -7.89
N PHE A 75 -9.47 -6.70 -8.97
CA PHE A 75 -9.44 -5.25 -8.91
C PHE A 75 -10.51 -4.68 -7.96
N LEU A 76 -11.72 -5.23 -7.96
CA LEU A 76 -12.79 -4.76 -7.06
C LEU A 76 -12.57 -5.23 -5.62
N ILE A 77 -12.11 -6.47 -5.43
CA ILE A 77 -11.88 -7.09 -4.13
C ILE A 77 -10.89 -6.31 -3.29
N LYS A 78 -9.84 -5.70 -3.88
CA LYS A 78 -8.88 -4.88 -3.14
C LYS A 78 -9.50 -3.66 -2.44
N PHE A 79 -10.66 -3.17 -2.92
CA PHE A 79 -11.43 -2.12 -2.25
C PHE A 79 -12.50 -2.68 -1.30
N LEU A 80 -12.98 -3.91 -1.55
CA LEU A 80 -13.99 -4.57 -0.71
C LEU A 80 -13.39 -5.12 0.59
N ARG A 81 -12.21 -5.75 0.54
CA ARG A 81 -11.50 -6.31 1.71
C ARG A 81 -11.31 -5.31 2.85
N PRO A 82 -10.71 -4.13 2.64
CA PRO A 82 -10.55 -3.14 3.73
C PRO A 82 -11.91 -2.65 4.26
N CYS A 83 -12.97 -2.76 3.46
CA CYS A 83 -14.32 -2.40 3.86
C CYS A 83 -15.15 -3.59 4.36
N LYS A 84 -14.53 -4.73 4.69
CA LYS A 84 -15.20 -5.93 5.23
C LYS A 84 -16.40 -6.37 4.37
N PHE A 85 -16.24 -6.26 3.05
CA PHE A 85 -17.25 -6.52 2.02
C PHE A 85 -18.54 -5.68 2.15
N PHE A 86 -18.48 -4.49 2.74
CA PHE A 86 -19.56 -3.50 2.67
C PHE A 86 -19.44 -2.65 1.38
N PRO A 87 -20.27 -2.89 0.34
CA PRO A 87 -20.05 -2.31 -0.99
C PRO A 87 -20.17 -0.79 -1.02
N HIS A 88 -21.08 -0.18 -0.26
CA HIS A 88 -21.20 1.28 -0.17
C HIS A 88 -19.96 1.93 0.46
N SER A 89 -19.35 1.28 1.45
CA SER A 89 -18.10 1.75 2.06
C SER A 89 -16.93 1.62 1.09
N ALA A 90 -16.85 0.50 0.38
CA ALA A 90 -15.84 0.26 -0.65
C ALA A 90 -15.94 1.26 -1.81
N PHE A 91 -17.15 1.56 -2.28
CA PHE A 91 -17.37 2.55 -3.33
C PHE A 91 -16.95 3.96 -2.88
N ARG A 92 -17.27 4.34 -1.64
CA ARG A 92 -16.81 5.60 -1.04
C ARG A 92 -15.29 5.66 -0.93
N LEU A 93 -14.64 4.57 -0.51
CA LEU A 93 -13.17 4.45 -0.44
C LEU A 93 -12.55 4.60 -1.84
N MET A 94 -13.10 3.91 -2.84
CA MET A 94 -12.66 3.98 -4.23
C MET A 94 -12.74 5.41 -4.78
N LYS A 95 -13.87 6.10 -4.62
CA LYS A 95 -14.01 7.51 -5.05
C LYS A 95 -12.98 8.41 -4.39
N LYS A 96 -12.77 8.25 -3.08
CA LYS A 96 -11.77 9.01 -2.32
C LYS A 96 -10.34 8.76 -2.83
N PHE A 97 -9.99 7.50 -3.08
CA PHE A 97 -8.70 7.11 -3.62
C PHE A 97 -8.42 7.76 -4.97
N TYR A 98 -9.36 7.64 -5.93
CA TYR A 98 -9.17 8.24 -7.26
C TYR A 98 -9.24 9.76 -7.25
N MET A 99 -10.07 10.36 -6.39
CA MET A 99 -10.10 11.81 -6.20
C MET A 99 -8.76 12.33 -5.64
N PHE A 100 -8.14 11.61 -4.70
CA PHE A 100 -6.81 11.95 -4.21
C PHE A 100 -5.79 11.93 -5.35
N LYS A 101 -5.76 10.87 -6.17
CA LYS A 101 -4.85 10.78 -7.32
C LYS A 101 -5.06 11.94 -8.31
N ALA A 102 -6.32 12.25 -8.64
CA ALA A 102 -6.66 13.36 -9.54
C ALA A 102 -6.26 14.75 -8.98
N ASN A 103 -6.39 14.96 -7.67
CA ASN A 103 -6.02 16.23 -7.03
C ASN A 103 -4.51 16.36 -6.80
N HIS A 104 -3.78 15.24 -6.79
CA HIS A 104 -2.37 15.17 -6.44
C HIS A 104 -1.55 14.37 -7.47
N PRO A 105 -1.55 14.77 -8.77
CA PRO A 105 -0.84 14.04 -9.82
C PRO A 105 0.67 14.00 -9.58
N ALA A 106 1.24 15.04 -8.97
CA ALA A 106 2.66 15.12 -8.62
C ALA A 106 3.15 13.95 -7.74
N TYR A 107 2.27 13.31 -6.97
CA TYR A 107 2.61 12.17 -6.11
C TYR A 107 2.06 10.82 -6.62
N SER A 108 1.17 10.82 -7.62
CA SER A 108 0.42 9.63 -8.02
C SER A 108 0.58 9.24 -9.50
N GLU A 109 1.04 10.16 -10.35
CA GLU A 109 1.34 9.87 -11.75
C GLU A 109 2.80 9.41 -11.93
N ASN A 110 3.00 8.56 -12.93
CA ASN A 110 4.32 8.01 -13.32
C ASN A 110 5.08 7.40 -12.11
N LEU A 111 4.37 6.68 -11.26
CA LEU A 111 4.93 5.97 -10.11
C LEU A 111 5.68 4.72 -10.57
N TYR A 112 6.96 4.91 -10.90
CA TYR A 112 7.87 3.82 -11.24
C TYR A 112 8.89 3.62 -10.11
N PRO A 113 9.37 2.39 -9.87
CA PRO A 113 10.43 2.14 -8.89
C PRO A 113 11.76 2.80 -9.26
N SER A 114 12.10 2.90 -10.56
CA SER A 114 13.44 3.32 -10.99
C SER A 114 13.85 4.74 -10.58
N PRO A 115 13.01 5.79 -10.65
CA PRO A 115 13.40 7.12 -10.18
C PRO A 115 13.47 7.20 -8.65
N LEU A 116 12.76 6.31 -7.95
CA LEU A 116 12.67 6.28 -6.49
C LEU A 116 13.69 5.34 -5.84
N ARG A 117 14.54 4.69 -6.64
CA ARG A 117 15.55 3.74 -6.14
C ARG A 117 16.39 4.31 -5.00
N HIS A 118 16.80 5.57 -5.12
CA HIS A 118 17.60 6.27 -4.11
C HIS A 118 16.93 6.31 -2.72
N VAL A 119 15.60 6.35 -2.64
CA VAL A 119 14.86 6.31 -1.36
C VAL A 119 15.12 5.00 -0.60
N PHE A 120 15.21 3.90 -1.34
CA PHE A 120 15.47 2.56 -0.80
C PHE A 120 16.97 2.32 -0.59
N ASP A 121 17.83 2.76 -1.52
CA ASP A 121 19.29 2.64 -1.40
C ASP A 121 19.84 3.41 -0.18
N HIS A 122 19.26 4.56 0.15
CA HIS A 122 19.58 5.32 1.38
C HIS A 122 18.85 4.80 2.62
N GLU A 123 18.05 3.74 2.50
CA GLU A 123 17.26 3.13 3.58
C GLU A 123 16.31 4.14 4.26
N VAL A 124 15.83 5.15 3.54
CA VAL A 124 14.84 6.10 4.10
C VAL A 124 13.48 5.43 4.20
N PHE A 125 13.16 4.57 3.23
CA PHE A 125 12.00 3.68 3.26
C PHE A 125 12.45 2.23 3.06
N VAL A 126 11.99 1.32 3.91
CA VAL A 126 12.43 -0.09 3.91
C VAL A 126 11.23 -1.02 4.02
N PHE A 127 11.21 -2.07 3.21
CA PHE A 127 10.35 -3.24 3.42
C PHE A 127 11.12 -4.30 4.19
N LEU A 128 10.55 -4.81 5.27
CA LEU A 128 11.13 -5.99 5.90
C LEU A 128 10.75 -7.25 5.11
N PRO A 129 11.65 -8.24 5.02
CA PRO A 129 11.34 -9.52 4.37
C PRO A 129 10.37 -10.38 5.19
N THR A 130 10.11 -10.00 6.44
CA THR A 130 9.21 -10.71 7.36
C THR A 130 7.89 -9.97 7.51
N ARG A 131 6.84 -10.74 7.79
CA ARG A 131 5.53 -10.24 8.21
C ARG A 131 5.41 -10.24 9.73
N THR A 132 4.45 -9.51 10.30
CA THR A 132 4.12 -9.62 11.72
C THR A 132 3.56 -11.01 12.04
N PRO A 133 3.49 -11.44 13.30
CA PRO A 133 2.84 -12.70 13.67
C PRO A 133 1.39 -12.81 13.17
N GLU A 134 0.69 -11.68 13.01
CA GLU A 134 -0.68 -11.60 12.49
C GLU A 134 -0.76 -11.53 10.96
N GLY A 135 0.40 -11.56 10.28
CA GLY A 135 0.51 -11.65 8.84
C GLY A 135 0.60 -10.31 8.08
N SER A 136 0.75 -9.18 8.78
CA SER A 136 0.86 -7.87 8.13
C SER A 136 2.22 -7.64 7.49
N ARG A 137 2.27 -6.91 6.37
CA ARG A 137 3.54 -6.43 5.78
C ARG A 137 4.16 -5.39 6.71
N ILE A 138 5.47 -5.44 6.96
CA ILE A 138 6.15 -4.45 7.80
C ILE A 138 6.96 -3.49 6.93
N MET A 139 6.74 -2.20 7.12
CA MET A 139 7.46 -1.12 6.45
C MET A 139 8.09 -0.20 7.50
N ILE A 140 9.28 0.33 7.21
CA ILE A 140 9.98 1.27 8.08
C ILE A 140 10.21 2.57 7.34
N VAL A 141 9.86 3.68 7.97
CA VAL A 141 10.24 5.03 7.54
C VAL A 141 11.27 5.59 8.51
N ASN A 142 12.50 5.77 8.05
CA ASN A 142 13.57 6.33 8.86
C ASN A 142 13.61 7.86 8.72
N ALA A 143 12.75 8.57 9.47
CA ALA A 143 12.58 10.03 9.39
C ALA A 143 13.68 10.87 10.09
N GLY A 144 14.82 10.27 10.42
CA GLY A 144 15.88 10.89 11.21
C GLY A 144 17.25 10.73 10.56
N THR A 145 18.15 10.03 11.24
CA THR A 145 19.58 9.93 10.88
C THR A 145 19.83 9.45 9.45
N LYS A 146 18.96 8.56 8.93
CA LYS A 146 19.08 8.02 7.57
C LYS A 146 18.51 8.95 6.49
N TRP A 147 17.65 9.89 6.87
CA TRP A 147 17.02 10.78 5.91
C TRP A 147 17.84 12.06 5.74
N ASN A 148 18.53 12.15 4.61
CA ASN A 148 19.13 13.38 4.13
C ASN A 148 18.20 14.04 3.09
N PRO A 149 17.52 15.16 3.41
CA PRO A 149 16.55 15.79 2.50
C PRO A 149 17.13 16.33 1.19
N LYS A 150 18.47 16.43 1.10
CA LYS A 150 19.18 16.83 -0.13
C LYS A 150 19.38 15.68 -1.11
N GLU A 151 19.37 14.45 -0.62
CA GLU A 151 19.53 13.22 -1.43
C GLU A 151 18.19 12.57 -1.68
N VAL A 152 17.32 12.53 -0.67
CA VAL A 152 15.94 12.03 -0.74
C VAL A 152 15.01 13.18 -0.40
N THR A 153 14.37 13.76 -1.42
CA THR A 153 13.42 14.84 -1.19
C THR A 153 12.19 14.34 -0.43
N LEU A 154 11.46 15.26 0.20
CA LEU A 154 10.18 14.89 0.82
C LEU A 154 9.19 14.35 -0.22
N ASP A 155 9.18 14.90 -1.43
CA ASP A 155 8.32 14.46 -2.53
C ASP A 155 8.67 13.03 -2.98
N ASP A 156 9.96 12.69 -3.10
CA ASP A 156 10.40 11.34 -3.44
C ASP A 156 10.04 10.33 -2.34
N LEU A 157 10.19 10.72 -1.07
CA LEU A 157 9.75 9.89 0.06
C LEU A 157 8.25 9.62 -0.02
N PHE A 158 7.43 10.65 -0.30
CA PHE A 158 6.00 10.47 -0.49
C PHE A 158 5.65 9.58 -1.67
N ARG A 159 6.31 9.79 -2.81
CA ARG A 159 6.11 8.96 -4.01
C ARG A 159 6.49 7.50 -3.73
N ALA A 160 7.54 7.25 -2.95
CA ALA A 160 7.91 5.90 -2.51
C ALA A 160 6.84 5.27 -1.60
N VAL A 161 6.24 6.04 -0.68
CA VAL A 161 5.11 5.59 0.13
C VAL A 161 3.89 5.25 -0.75
N MET A 162 3.56 6.11 -1.72
CA MET A 162 2.45 5.88 -2.67
C MET A 162 2.67 4.62 -3.51
N LEU A 163 3.87 4.45 -4.06
CA LEU A 163 4.27 3.25 -4.79
C LEU A 163 4.12 1.99 -3.91
N SER A 164 4.57 2.07 -2.65
CA SER A 164 4.50 0.96 -1.70
C SER A 164 3.07 0.52 -1.38
N ILE A 165 2.12 1.45 -1.44
CA ILE A 165 0.70 1.14 -1.25
C ILE A 165 0.06 0.53 -2.48
N GLU A 166 0.40 1.00 -3.69
CA GLU A 166 -0.02 0.32 -4.91
C GLU A 166 0.49 -1.13 -4.93
N LEU A 167 1.72 -1.38 -4.45
CA LEU A 167 2.26 -2.73 -4.27
C LEU A 167 1.52 -3.52 -3.16
N ALA A 168 1.23 -2.90 -2.02
CA ALA A 168 0.46 -3.56 -0.96
C ALA A 168 -0.97 -3.93 -1.41
N MET A 169 -1.56 -3.14 -2.31
CA MET A 169 -2.89 -3.37 -2.86
C MET A 169 -2.94 -4.53 -3.88
N ILE A 170 -1.82 -4.99 -4.42
CA ILE A 170 -1.78 -6.15 -5.34
C ILE A 170 -1.46 -7.46 -4.63
N GLU A 171 -0.89 -7.43 -3.41
CA GLU A 171 -0.57 -8.64 -2.64
C GLU A 171 -1.80 -9.15 -1.86
N PRO A 172 -2.38 -10.33 -2.18
CA PRO A 172 -3.57 -10.82 -1.49
C PRO A 172 -3.37 -10.94 0.02
N LYS A 173 -2.21 -11.44 0.46
CA LYS A 173 -1.86 -11.55 1.88
C LYS A 173 -1.81 -10.19 2.58
N THR A 174 -1.34 -9.14 1.89
CA THR A 174 -1.29 -7.79 2.44
C THR A 174 -2.68 -7.14 2.49
N GLN A 175 -3.56 -7.43 1.52
CA GLN A 175 -4.95 -6.96 1.57
C GLN A 175 -5.71 -7.53 2.79
N VAL A 176 -5.37 -8.74 3.23
CA VAL A 176 -5.99 -9.40 4.41
C VAL A 176 -5.27 -9.08 5.72
N GLY A 177 -3.94 -9.17 5.72
CA GLY A 177 -3.11 -8.96 6.90
C GLY A 177 -2.88 -7.49 7.23
N GLY A 178 -3.06 -6.59 6.27
CA GLY A 178 -2.76 -5.17 6.41
C GLY A 178 -1.26 -4.85 6.41
N VAL A 179 -0.94 -3.62 6.80
CA VAL A 179 0.43 -3.07 6.83
C VAL A 179 0.70 -2.47 8.20
N HIS A 180 1.87 -2.77 8.76
CA HIS A 180 2.42 -2.11 9.94
C HIS A 180 3.57 -1.18 9.53
N VAL A 181 3.39 0.12 9.77
CA VAL A 181 4.42 1.13 9.47
C VAL A 181 5.12 1.53 10.77
N ILE A 182 6.44 1.35 10.81
CA ILE A 182 7.30 1.77 11.91
C ILE A 182 7.95 3.09 11.53
N LEU A 183 7.67 4.15 12.29
CA LEU A 183 8.35 5.44 12.16
C LEU A 183 9.58 5.47 13.07
N ASN A 184 10.77 5.32 12.50
CA ASN A 184 12.01 5.46 13.24
C ASN A 184 12.43 6.93 13.29
N LEU A 185 12.21 7.56 14.44
CA LEU A 185 12.49 8.98 14.68
C LEU A 185 13.91 9.23 15.22
N LYS A 186 14.79 8.23 15.26
CA LYS A 186 16.15 8.38 15.77
C LYS A 186 16.93 9.41 14.95
N GLY A 187 17.30 10.53 15.55
CA GLY A 187 17.99 11.64 14.88
C GLY A 187 17.04 12.56 14.10
N LEU A 188 15.73 12.50 14.34
CA LEU A 188 14.80 13.51 13.85
C LEU A 188 15.22 14.88 14.40
N SER A 189 15.36 15.85 13.50
CA SER A 189 15.72 17.22 13.85
C SER A 189 14.59 18.18 13.46
N LEU A 190 14.60 19.39 14.02
CA LEU A 190 13.65 20.44 13.60
C LEU A 190 13.75 20.74 12.10
N SER A 191 14.94 20.61 11.50
CA SER A 191 15.11 20.84 10.06
C SER A 191 14.32 19.84 9.21
N HIS A 192 14.14 18.60 9.67
CA HIS A 192 13.25 17.63 9.03
C HIS A 192 11.79 18.03 9.22
N VAL A 193 11.41 18.44 10.45
CA VAL A 193 10.04 18.85 10.78
C VAL A 193 9.61 20.05 9.91
N TYR A 194 10.49 21.02 9.67
CA TYR A 194 10.20 22.19 8.85
C TYR A 194 9.95 21.89 7.37
N LEU A 195 10.26 20.69 6.87
CA LEU A 195 9.90 20.28 5.52
C LEU A 195 8.39 20.05 5.37
N PHE A 196 7.70 19.71 6.45
CA PHE A 196 6.26 19.47 6.47
C PHE A 196 5.51 20.79 6.63
N SER A 197 5.30 21.48 5.51
CA SER A 197 4.42 22.65 5.49
C SER A 197 3.00 22.28 5.93
N PRO A 198 2.19 23.22 6.43
CA PRO A 198 0.81 22.94 6.81
C PRO A 198 -0.04 22.32 5.70
N SER A 199 0.20 22.69 4.43
CA SER A 199 -0.49 22.09 3.29
C SER A 199 -0.10 20.64 3.06
N ILE A 200 1.18 20.30 3.19
CA ILE A 200 1.68 18.92 3.11
C ILE A 200 1.13 18.09 4.28
N ALA A 201 1.15 18.63 5.49
CA ALA A 201 0.60 17.96 6.67
C ALA A 201 -0.91 17.68 6.49
N LYS A 202 -1.68 18.65 5.99
CA LYS A 202 -3.10 18.43 5.67
C LYS A 202 -3.28 17.36 4.60
N MET A 203 -2.50 17.42 3.52
CA MET A 203 -2.55 16.42 2.45
C MET A 203 -2.26 15.01 2.99
N MET A 204 -1.30 14.85 3.89
CA MET A 204 -1.03 13.57 4.56
C MET A 204 -2.21 13.08 5.37
N VAL A 205 -2.80 13.96 6.18
CA VAL A 205 -3.94 13.59 7.03
C VAL A 205 -5.12 13.17 6.17
N ASP A 206 -5.43 13.96 5.13
CA ASP A 206 -6.44 13.62 4.15
C ASP A 206 -6.10 12.25 3.54
N TRP A 207 -4.87 12.03 3.09
CA TRP A 207 -4.47 10.76 2.49
C TRP A 207 -4.59 9.56 3.44
N VAL A 208 -4.07 9.64 4.67
CA VAL A 208 -4.20 8.55 5.67
C VAL A 208 -5.67 8.25 5.95
N GLN A 209 -6.51 9.28 6.08
CA GLN A 209 -7.95 9.12 6.35
C GLN A 209 -8.78 8.68 5.13
N LEU A 210 -8.27 8.88 3.91
CA LEU A 210 -8.99 8.68 2.66
C LEU A 210 -8.56 7.42 1.90
N ALA A 211 -7.29 6.99 2.03
CA ALA A 211 -6.68 5.93 1.22
C ALA A 211 -6.34 4.66 2.01
N ILE A 212 -6.23 4.74 3.35
CA ILE A 212 -5.93 3.59 4.22
C ILE A 212 -7.08 3.46 5.21
N TYR A 213 -7.84 2.37 5.14
CA TYR A 213 -8.80 2.06 6.19
C TYR A 213 -8.02 1.69 7.45
N MET A 214 -7.91 2.62 8.40
CA MET A 214 -7.39 2.36 9.73
C MET A 214 -8.58 2.12 10.67
N ASP A 215 -8.68 0.93 11.27
CA ASP A 215 -9.56 0.73 12.44
C ASP A 215 -8.92 1.54 13.59
N THR A 216 -9.34 2.81 13.76
CA THR A 216 -9.01 3.65 14.93
C THR A 216 -10.00 3.44 16.06
#